data_AF-A0A178KNF0-F1
#
_entry.id   AF-A0A178KNF0-F1
#
_cell.length_a   1.000
_cell.length_b   1.000
_cell.length_c   1.000
_cell.angle_alpha   90.00
_cell.angle_beta   90.00
_cell.angle_gamma   90.00
#
_symmetry.space_group_name_H-M   'P 1'
#
loop_
_entity.id
_entity.type
_entity.pdbx_description
1 polymer ?
#
loop_
_entity_poly.entity_id
_entity_poly.type
_entity_poly.pdbx_seq_one_letter_code
_entity_poly.pdbx_strand_id
1 'polypeptide(L)'
;MMRILGVTFLMLLLSACSKSVDQQADDYVEASYALCGAKVKAFSKSDDGKIRIICQNDSYFVVKNQGTLAYMQELNGAYCHGKGFAVFSERENYYTFTCADDKNFNIPK
;
A
#
# COMPACT_ATOMS: atom_id res chain seq x y z
N MET A 1 -39.21 33.78 38.11
CA MET A 1 -38.98 32.32 38.19
C MET A 1 -39.03 31.74 36.78
N MET A 2 -37.94 31.13 36.30
CA MET A 2 -37.85 29.98 35.36
C MET A 2 -36.40 29.97 34.79
N ARG A 3 -35.47 29.29 35.46
CA ARG A 3 -34.83 28.00 35.14
C ARG A 3 -33.53 28.11 34.31
N ILE A 4 -32.44 27.92 35.05
CA ILE A 4 -31.13 27.49 34.59
C ILE A 4 -31.25 26.05 34.08
N LEU A 5 -30.98 25.83 32.80
CA LEU A 5 -30.55 24.56 32.19
C LEU A 5 -29.83 25.00 30.92
N GLY A 6 -28.54 24.79 30.73
CA GLY A 6 -27.73 23.67 31.18
C GLY A 6 -26.88 23.33 29.96
N VAL A 7 -25.76 24.04 29.84
CA VAL A 7 -24.65 23.75 28.93
C VAL A 7 -24.31 22.27 29.06
N THR A 8 -24.52 21.46 28.02
CA THR A 8 -23.80 20.20 27.71
C THR A 8 -24.54 19.37 26.65
N PHE A 9 -24.42 19.73 25.37
CA PHE A 9 -24.70 18.79 24.28
C PHE A 9 -23.87 19.11 23.02
N LEU A 10 -22.55 19.29 23.20
CA LEU A 10 -21.63 19.53 22.06
C LEU A 10 -20.39 18.63 22.08
N MET A 11 -20.44 17.51 22.80
CA MET A 11 -19.42 16.46 22.68
C MET A 11 -20.11 15.17 22.27
N LEU A 12 -20.14 14.86 20.97
CA LEU A 12 -20.30 13.48 20.43
C LEU A 12 -20.23 13.40 18.89
N LEU A 13 -19.59 14.36 18.21
CA LEU A 13 -19.30 14.26 16.78
C LEU A 13 -17.80 14.06 16.50
N LEU A 14 -17.16 13.20 17.30
CA LEU A 14 -15.93 12.56 16.82
C LEU A 14 -16.35 11.44 15.87
N SER A 15 -16.58 11.84 14.62
CA SER A 15 -16.70 10.93 13.48
C SER A 15 -15.45 10.04 13.45
N ALA A 16 -15.60 8.78 13.86
CA ALA A 16 -14.65 7.75 13.52
C ALA A 16 -14.73 7.51 12.01
N CYS A 17 -13.92 8.25 11.24
CA CYS A 17 -13.67 7.94 9.83
C CYS A 17 -12.81 6.68 9.77
N SER A 18 -13.37 5.51 10.08
CA SER A 18 -12.77 4.25 9.62
C SER A 18 -13.07 4.15 8.14
N LYS A 19 -12.05 4.30 7.28
CA LYS A 19 -12.19 3.98 5.85
C LYS A 19 -12.85 2.59 5.74
N SER A 20 -13.89 2.47 4.91
CA SER A 20 -14.53 1.17 4.68
C SER A 20 -13.51 0.20 4.07
N VAL A 21 -13.71 -1.09 4.31
CA VAL A 21 -12.86 -2.15 3.74
C VAL A 21 -12.77 -2.03 2.21
N ASP A 22 -13.88 -1.63 1.58
CA ASP A 22 -13.99 -1.44 0.13
C ASP A 22 -13.18 -0.25 -0.40
N GLN A 23 -13.26 0.92 0.25
CA GLN A 23 -12.42 2.07 -0.12
C GLN A 23 -10.94 1.83 0.15
N GLN A 24 -10.64 0.97 1.13
CA GLN A 24 -9.27 0.51 1.32
C GLN A 24 -8.90 -0.25 0.03
N ALA A 25 -9.57 -1.34 -0.33
CA ALA A 25 -9.24 -2.16 -1.50
C ALA A 25 -8.95 -1.39 -2.81
N ASP A 26 -9.75 -0.37 -3.15
CA ASP A 26 -9.59 0.41 -4.39
C ASP A 26 -8.23 1.14 -4.49
N ASP A 27 -7.81 1.84 -3.43
CA ASP A 27 -6.52 2.57 -3.39
C ASP A 27 -5.32 1.60 -3.54
N TYR A 28 -5.42 0.37 -3.02
CA TYR A 28 -4.30 -0.60 -3.10
C TYR A 28 -4.28 -1.38 -4.40
N VAL A 29 -5.42 -1.51 -5.08
CA VAL A 29 -5.49 -2.15 -6.39
C VAL A 29 -4.69 -1.32 -7.39
N GLU A 30 -4.81 0.01 -7.38
CA GLU A 30 -4.02 0.91 -8.25
C GLU A 30 -2.51 0.82 -7.98
N ALA A 31 -2.09 0.88 -6.71
CA ALA A 31 -0.69 0.69 -6.34
C ALA A 31 -0.18 -0.70 -6.76
N SER A 32 -1.01 -1.74 -6.60
CA SER A 32 -0.66 -3.12 -6.97
C SER A 32 -0.56 -3.32 -8.49
N TYR A 33 -1.37 -2.61 -9.28
CA TYR A 33 -1.24 -2.58 -10.75
C TYR A 33 0.10 -2.00 -11.17
N ALA A 34 0.55 -0.92 -10.53
CA ALA A 34 1.87 -0.34 -10.82
C ALA A 34 2.99 -1.36 -10.55
N LEU A 35 2.88 -2.15 -9.47
CA LEU A 35 3.90 -3.14 -9.11
C LEU A 35 3.99 -4.32 -10.07
N CYS A 36 2.83 -4.82 -10.51
CA CYS A 36 2.76 -5.93 -11.45
C CYS A 36 3.14 -5.53 -12.88
N GLY A 37 3.17 -4.23 -13.20
CA GLY A 37 3.28 -3.74 -14.59
C GLY A 37 2.13 -4.17 -15.50
N ALA A 38 1.13 -4.84 -14.92
CA ALA A 38 0.05 -5.58 -15.55
C ALA A 38 -1.05 -5.81 -14.50
N LYS A 39 -2.00 -6.71 -14.80
CA LYS A 39 -3.12 -6.94 -13.90
C LYS A 39 -2.76 -7.72 -12.63
N VAL A 40 -3.42 -7.35 -11.54
CA VAL A 40 -3.36 -8.06 -10.25
C VAL A 40 -4.36 -9.22 -10.28
N LYS A 41 -3.90 -10.40 -9.90
CA LYS A 41 -4.72 -11.62 -9.79
C LYS A 41 -5.34 -11.75 -8.40
N ALA A 42 -4.57 -11.42 -7.36
CA ALA A 42 -5.08 -11.40 -5.99
C ALA A 42 -4.32 -10.40 -5.13
N PHE A 43 -5.04 -9.80 -4.18
CA PHE A 43 -4.51 -8.93 -3.14
C PHE A 43 -5.00 -9.43 -1.79
N SER A 44 -4.13 -9.48 -0.79
CA SER A 44 -4.56 -9.74 0.59
C SER A 44 -3.73 -8.93 1.58
N LYS A 45 -4.39 -8.47 2.63
CA LYS A 45 -3.75 -7.83 3.78
C LYS A 45 -4.03 -8.71 5.00
N SER A 46 -2.97 -9.09 5.69
CA SER A 46 -3.04 -9.89 6.90
C SER A 46 -3.22 -8.99 8.13
N ASP A 47 -3.71 -9.55 9.23
CA ASP A 47 -3.91 -8.82 10.49
C ASP A 47 -2.59 -8.28 11.08
N ASP A 48 -1.46 -8.88 10.71
CA ASP A 48 -0.10 -8.41 11.05
C ASP A 48 0.38 -7.23 10.19
N GLY A 49 -0.48 -6.69 9.32
CA GLY A 49 -0.20 -5.56 8.44
C GLY A 49 0.54 -5.91 7.15
N LYS A 50 0.95 -7.17 6.98
CA LYS A 50 1.61 -7.61 5.74
C LYS A 50 0.64 -7.64 4.58
N ILE A 51 1.12 -7.20 3.44
CA ILE A 51 0.38 -7.17 2.19
C ILE A 51 0.98 -8.21 1.25
N ARG A 52 0.12 -8.97 0.58
CA ARG A 52 0.50 -10.00 -0.39
C ARG A 52 -0.18 -9.72 -1.72
N ILE A 53 0.59 -9.73 -2.79
CA ILE A 53 0.13 -9.39 -4.13
C ILE A 53 0.52 -10.52 -5.05
N ILE A 54 -0.46 -11.11 -5.74
CA ILE A 54 -0.25 -12.09 -6.81
C ILE A 54 -0.61 -11.39 -8.12
N CYS A 55 0.34 -11.34 -9.06
CA CYS A 55 0.13 -10.77 -10.39
C CYS A 55 -0.42 -11.81 -11.37
N GLN A 56 -0.94 -11.39 -12.51
CA GLN A 56 -1.46 -12.32 -13.53
C GLN A 56 -0.41 -13.23 -14.16
N ASN A 57 0.86 -12.80 -14.19
CA ASN A 57 2.00 -13.63 -14.62
C ASN A 57 2.52 -14.55 -13.50
N ASP A 58 1.72 -14.77 -12.44
CA ASP A 58 2.04 -15.55 -11.25
C ASP A 58 3.28 -15.06 -10.45
N SER A 59 3.79 -13.85 -10.74
CA SER A 59 4.73 -13.20 -9.84
C SER A 59 4.04 -12.83 -8.52
N TYR A 60 4.83 -12.80 -7.45
CA TYR A 60 4.29 -12.65 -6.10
C TYR A 60 5.18 -11.77 -5.24
N PHE A 61 4.55 -10.85 -4.49
CA PHE A 61 5.21 -9.92 -3.61
C PHE A 61 4.64 -10.01 -2.18
N VAL A 62 5.55 -10.04 -1.20
CA VAL A 62 5.21 -9.86 0.22
C VAL A 62 5.77 -8.54 0.69
N VAL A 63 4.88 -7.64 1.06
CA VAL A 63 5.19 -6.27 1.43
C VAL A 63 4.91 -6.09 2.91
N LYS A 64 5.86 -5.52 3.67
CA LYS A 64 5.76 -5.48 5.13
C LYS A 64 4.60 -4.63 5.65
N ASN A 65 4.36 -3.51 5.00
CA ASN A 65 3.31 -2.56 5.37
C ASN A 65 2.97 -1.64 4.18
N GLN A 66 1.98 -0.79 4.37
CA GLN A 66 1.53 0.18 3.36
C GLN A 66 2.60 1.21 2.97
N GLY A 67 3.47 1.62 3.90
CA GLY A 67 4.57 2.55 3.60
C GLY A 67 5.55 1.94 2.60
N THR A 68 5.93 0.67 2.80
CA THR A 68 6.73 -0.06 1.81
C THR A 68 6.01 -0.12 0.46
N LEU A 69 4.69 -0.36 0.43
CA LEU A 69 3.93 -0.44 -0.82
C LEU A 69 3.98 0.87 -1.61
N ALA A 70 3.74 2.00 -0.93
CA ALA A 70 3.81 3.33 -1.56
C ALA A 70 5.22 3.60 -2.09
N TYR A 71 6.25 3.28 -1.31
CA TYR A 71 7.63 3.48 -1.73
C TYR A 71 8.02 2.59 -2.92
N MET A 72 7.49 1.36 -2.98
CA MET A 72 7.66 0.50 -4.16
C MET A 72 7.08 1.16 -5.43
N GLN A 73 5.95 1.87 -5.34
CA GLN A 73 5.39 2.60 -6.48
C GLN A 73 6.31 3.74 -6.94
N GLU A 74 6.89 4.49 -6.01
CA GLU A 74 7.87 5.53 -6.30
C GLU A 74 9.12 4.94 -6.99
N LEU A 75 9.68 3.85 -6.45
CA LEU A 75 10.82 3.16 -7.03
C LEU A 75 10.52 2.63 -8.43
N ASN A 76 9.33 2.09 -8.65
CA ASN A 76 8.91 1.63 -9.97
C ASN A 76 8.85 2.78 -10.98
N GLY A 77 8.29 3.93 -10.59
CA GLY A 77 8.27 5.12 -11.44
C GLY A 77 9.67 5.64 -11.75
N ALA A 78 10.52 5.77 -10.73
CA ALA A 78 11.84 6.37 -10.84
C ALA A 78 12.87 5.48 -11.58
N TYR A 79 12.85 4.17 -11.33
CA TYR A 79 13.91 3.26 -11.79
C TYR A 79 13.45 2.28 -12.88
N CYS A 80 12.19 1.84 -12.82
CA CYS A 80 11.64 0.84 -13.75
C CYS A 80 10.71 1.46 -14.80
N HIS A 81 10.54 2.78 -14.79
CA HIS A 81 9.68 3.54 -15.70
C HIS A 81 8.23 3.02 -15.76
N GLY A 82 7.71 2.57 -14.62
CA GLY A 82 6.34 2.07 -14.50
C GLY A 82 6.12 0.64 -15.03
N LYS A 83 7.17 -0.06 -15.47
CA LYS A 83 7.05 -1.44 -16.01
C LYS A 83 6.83 -2.51 -14.94
N GLY A 84 6.99 -2.16 -13.66
CA GLY A 84 6.90 -3.09 -12.54
C GLY A 84 8.22 -3.80 -12.25
N PHE A 85 8.15 -4.68 -11.26
CA PHE A 85 9.28 -5.45 -10.75
C PHE A 85 9.23 -6.91 -11.21
N ALA A 86 10.39 -7.49 -11.50
CA ALA A 86 10.57 -8.93 -11.59
C ALA A 86 10.74 -9.53 -10.18
N VAL A 87 11.54 -8.86 -9.34
CA VAL A 87 11.80 -9.25 -7.94
C VAL A 87 11.92 -7.99 -7.09
N PHE A 88 11.38 -8.02 -5.87
CA PHE A 88 11.55 -6.96 -4.88
C PHE A 88 11.82 -7.56 -3.50
N SER A 89 12.78 -6.98 -2.78
CA SER A 89 13.16 -7.39 -1.43
C SER A 89 13.45 -6.18 -0.56
N GLU A 90 12.70 -6.06 0.53
CA GLU A 90 12.96 -5.07 1.58
C GLU A 90 13.84 -5.66 2.70
N ARG A 91 15.11 -5.26 2.76
CA ARG A 91 16.05 -5.63 3.83
C ARG A 91 15.96 -4.64 5.00
N GLU A 92 16.87 -4.69 5.96
CA GLU A 92 16.89 -3.72 7.07
C GLU A 92 17.25 -2.31 6.57
N ASN A 93 18.39 -2.20 5.88
CA ASN A 93 18.98 -0.91 5.46
C ASN A 93 18.87 -0.61 3.96
N TYR A 94 18.31 -1.54 3.17
CA TYR A 94 18.24 -1.40 1.71
C TYR A 94 16.92 -1.94 1.15
N TYR A 95 16.54 -1.37 0.01
CA TYR A 95 15.61 -1.94 -0.96
C TYR A 95 16.40 -2.52 -2.13
N THR A 96 16.28 -3.82 -2.36
CA THR A 96 16.92 -4.49 -3.50
C THR A 96 15.83 -4.95 -4.45
N PHE A 97 15.95 -4.61 -5.74
CA PHE A 97 14.93 -4.97 -6.72
C PHE A 97 15.50 -5.13 -8.12
N THR A 98 14.77 -5.88 -8.94
CA THR A 98 15.03 -6.03 -10.37
C THR A 98 13.77 -5.58 -11.11
N CYS A 99 13.93 -4.65 -12.03
CA CYS A 99 12.85 -4.21 -12.91
C CYS A 99 12.48 -5.33 -13.89
N ALA A 100 11.29 -5.26 -14.48
CA ALA A 100 10.86 -6.23 -15.50
C ALA A 100 11.75 -6.25 -16.77
N ASP A 101 12.63 -5.25 -16.96
CA ASP A 101 13.62 -5.17 -18.04
C ASP A 101 15.05 -5.51 -17.58
N ASP A 102 15.17 -6.35 -16.54
CA ASP A 102 16.40 -6.96 -16.00
C ASP A 102 17.42 -6.00 -15.36
N LYS A 103 17.08 -4.72 -15.22
CA LYS A 103 17.92 -3.77 -14.45
C LYS A 103 17.81 -4.03 -12.95
N ASN A 104 18.96 -4.13 -12.29
CA ASN A 104 19.05 -4.38 -10.85
C ASN A 104 19.48 -3.12 -10.09
N PHE A 105 18.81 -2.87 -8.96
CA PHE A 105 19.07 -1.74 -8.09
C PHE A 105 19.16 -2.17 -6.63
N ASN A 106 20.02 -1.48 -5.88
CA ASN A 106 20.13 -1.61 -4.44
C ASN A 106 20.20 -0.22 -3.81
N ILE A 107 19.06 0.24 -3.26
CA ILE A 107 18.85 1.62 -2.80
C ILE A 107 18.83 1.62 -1.26
N PRO A 108 19.63 2.47 -0.59
CA PRO A 108 19.55 2.63 0.87
C PRO A 108 18.15 3.10 1.31
N LYS A 109 17.75 2.73 2.53
CA LYS A 109 16.52 3.25 3.15
C LYS A 109 16.69 4.65 3.71
#